data_AF-A0A3S1WSF5-F1
#
_entry.id   AF-A0A3S1WSF5-F1
#
_cell.length_a   1.000
_cell.length_b   1.000
_cell.length_c   1.000
_cell.angle_alpha   90.00
_cell.angle_beta   90.00
_cell.angle_gamma   90.00
#
_symmetry.space_group_name_H-M   'P 1'
#
loop_
_entity.id
_entity.type
_entity.pdbx_description
1 polymer ?
#
loop_
_entity_poly.entity_id
_entity_poly.type
_entity_poly.pdbx_seq_one_letter_code
_entity_poly.pdbx_strand_id
1 'polypeptide(L)'
;MPGGLAFTILAGMATPKSKTPDSGSSGLQHDLFGAADDLPEGFFYQPELITAQEETELARHLEGLPFEAFDFHGHLANRRVVGFGLRYDYDRRQVVEAPPIPDFLLSLRDKIA
;
A
#
# COMPACT_ATOMS: atom_id res chain seq x y z
N MET A 1 -7.09 23.16 31.87
CA MET A 1 -7.95 22.54 30.85
C MET A 1 -7.13 21.49 30.10
N PRO A 2 -7.41 20.20 30.31
CA PRO A 2 -7.47 19.29 29.17
C PRO A 2 -8.73 18.41 29.23
N GLY A 3 -9.42 18.30 28.11
CA GLY A 3 -10.60 17.44 27.95
C GLY A 3 -10.20 16.06 27.46
N GLY A 4 -10.57 15.04 28.22
CA GLY A 4 -10.64 13.65 27.78
C GLY A 4 -12.07 13.17 27.93
N LEU A 5 -12.74 12.87 26.82
CA LEU A 5 -14.09 12.31 26.81
C LEU A 5 -13.99 10.81 26.53
N ALA A 6 -14.12 10.02 27.60
CA ALA A 6 -14.48 8.62 27.51
C ALA A 6 -16.01 8.53 27.30
N PHE A 7 -16.44 7.80 26.28
CA PHE A 7 -17.84 7.44 26.10
C PHE A 7 -18.00 5.93 26.06
N THR A 8 -18.49 5.39 27.17
CA THR A 8 -19.06 4.04 27.30
C THR A 8 -20.40 4.01 26.58
N ILE A 9 -20.60 3.08 25.64
CA ILE A 9 -21.91 2.84 25.01
C ILE A 9 -22.59 1.63 25.66
N LEU A 10 -23.76 1.92 26.22
CA LEU A 10 -24.77 1.03 26.79
C LEU A 10 -25.39 0.16 25.69
N ALA A 11 -25.43 -1.17 25.90
CA ALA A 11 -26.09 -2.10 25.00
C ALA A 11 -27.62 -1.99 25.12
N GLY A 12 -28.27 -1.49 24.06
CA GLY A 12 -29.72 -1.56 23.86
C GLY A 12 -30.09 -2.76 22.99
N MET A 13 -30.78 -3.72 23.57
CA MET A 13 -31.31 -4.89 22.88
C MET A 13 -32.57 -4.52 22.09
N ALA A 14 -32.54 -4.69 20.76
CA ALA A 14 -33.72 -4.72 19.93
C ALA A 14 -33.63 -5.94 19.01
N THR A 15 -34.57 -6.87 19.14
CA THR A 15 -34.72 -8.05 18.28
C THR A 15 -35.40 -7.65 16.97
N PRO A 16 -34.79 -7.85 15.79
CA PRO A 16 -35.50 -7.69 14.54
C PRO A 16 -36.31 -8.94 14.18
N LYS A 17 -37.59 -8.71 13.86
CA LYS A 17 -38.55 -9.68 13.31
C LYS A 17 -38.07 -10.15 11.93
N SER A 18 -38.06 -11.46 11.72
CA SER A 18 -37.66 -12.13 10.47
C SER A 18 -38.61 -11.80 9.31
N LYS A 19 -38.05 -11.24 8.25
CA LYS A 19 -38.66 -11.22 6.90
C LYS A 19 -37.75 -12.05 6.01
N THR A 20 -38.23 -13.19 5.53
CA THR A 20 -37.56 -14.01 4.51
C THR A 20 -37.66 -13.32 3.16
N PRO A 21 -36.55 -12.99 2.49
CA PRO A 21 -36.52 -12.82 1.06
C PRO A 21 -35.96 -14.07 0.38
N ASP A 22 -36.40 -14.26 -0.86
CA ASP A 22 -36.09 -15.35 -1.75
C ASP A 22 -34.60 -15.72 -1.84
N SER A 23 -34.37 -17.03 -1.96
CA SER A 23 -33.09 -17.68 -2.20
C SER A 23 -32.48 -17.27 -3.55
N GLY A 24 -31.72 -16.18 -3.56
CA GLY A 24 -30.61 -15.98 -4.48
C GLY A 24 -29.32 -16.43 -3.80
N SER A 25 -28.45 -17.18 -4.48
CA SER A 25 -27.14 -17.59 -3.97
C SER A 25 -26.27 -16.35 -3.70
N SER A 26 -26.46 -15.74 -2.54
CA SER A 26 -25.57 -14.75 -1.98
C SER A 26 -24.34 -15.52 -1.54
N GLY A 27 -23.31 -15.56 -2.40
CA GLY A 27 -22.00 -16.01 -1.98
C GLY A 27 -21.67 -15.27 -0.69
N LEU A 28 -21.32 -16.00 0.36
CA LEU A 28 -20.91 -15.42 1.64
C LEU A 28 -19.66 -14.58 1.34
N GLN A 29 -19.85 -13.29 1.14
CA GLN A 29 -18.74 -12.35 1.02
C GLN A 29 -18.00 -12.43 2.34
N HIS A 30 -16.78 -12.95 2.30
CA HIS A 30 -15.88 -12.96 3.45
C HIS A 30 -15.72 -11.53 3.95
N ASP A 31 -15.50 -11.35 5.25
CA ASP A 31 -15.29 -10.02 5.81
C ASP A 31 -14.12 -9.34 5.07
N LEU A 32 -14.43 -8.26 4.33
CA LEU A 32 -13.44 -7.51 3.54
C LEU A 32 -12.45 -6.75 4.41
N PHE A 33 -12.81 -6.54 5.67
CA PHE A 33 -12.01 -5.80 6.66
C PHE A 33 -11.64 -6.68 7.86
N GLY A 34 -12.00 -7.96 7.82
CA GLY A 34 -11.61 -8.94 8.84
C GLY A 34 -10.09 -9.10 8.82
N ALA A 35 -9.54 -9.57 9.95
CA ALA A 35 -8.13 -9.94 9.98
C ALA A 35 -7.90 -10.98 8.86
N ALA A 36 -7.00 -10.66 7.93
CA ALA A 36 -6.57 -11.61 6.91
C ALA A 36 -5.69 -12.64 7.62
N ASP A 37 -6.32 -13.67 8.19
CA ASP A 37 -5.63 -14.75 8.90
C ASP A 37 -4.72 -15.54 7.93
N ASP A 38 -5.05 -15.53 6.63
CA ASP A 38 -4.26 -16.13 5.56
C ASP A 38 -3.97 -15.10 4.46
N LEU A 39 -2.72 -14.64 4.40
CA LEU A 39 -2.23 -13.85 3.25
C LEU A 39 -2.10 -14.77 2.02
N PRO A 40 -2.29 -14.23 0.79
CA PRO A 40 -2.10 -15.02 -0.43
C PRO A 40 -0.73 -15.68 -0.48
N GLU A 41 -0.65 -16.86 -1.09
CA GLU A 41 0.63 -17.55 -1.30
C GLU A 41 1.63 -16.62 -2.01
N GLY A 42 2.84 -16.50 -1.44
CA GLY A 42 3.89 -15.62 -1.93
C GLY A 42 3.80 -14.16 -1.47
N PHE A 43 2.76 -13.77 -0.72
CA PHE A 43 2.66 -12.45 -0.10
C PHE A 43 3.12 -12.49 1.36
N PHE A 44 4.21 -11.77 1.66
CA PHE A 44 4.76 -11.67 3.02
C PHE A 44 4.67 -10.23 3.52
N TYR A 45 3.97 -10.01 4.63
CA TYR A 45 3.88 -8.71 5.28
C TYR A 45 4.67 -8.71 6.58
N GLN A 46 5.62 -7.80 6.71
CA GLN A 46 6.44 -7.64 7.90
C GLN A 46 6.33 -6.21 8.44
N PRO A 47 5.58 -5.99 9.54
CA PRO A 47 5.58 -4.70 10.20
C PRO A 47 6.95 -4.40 10.81
N GLU A 48 7.30 -3.12 10.92
CA GLU A 48 8.52 -2.65 11.60
C GLU A 48 9.84 -3.23 11.04
N LEU A 49 9.85 -3.64 9.76
CA LEU A 49 11.05 -4.15 9.07
C LEU A 49 12.22 -3.15 9.08
N ILE A 50 11.90 -1.86 9.00
CA ILE A 50 12.87 -0.77 9.05
C ILE A 50 12.66 0.07 10.31
N THR A 51 13.76 0.55 10.87
CA THR A 51 13.71 1.42 12.04
C THR A 51 13.31 2.84 11.66
N ALA A 52 12.80 3.63 12.62
CA ALA A 52 12.46 5.04 12.39
C ALA A 52 13.65 5.89 11.88
N GLN A 53 14.88 5.52 12.27
CA GLN A 53 16.08 6.18 11.76
C GLN A 53 16.30 5.87 10.28
N GLU A 54 16.18 4.59 9.89
CA GLU A 54 16.32 4.16 8.50
C GLU A 54 15.25 4.79 7.60
N GLU A 55 14.01 4.90 8.07
CA GLU A 55 12.95 5.64 7.38
C GLU A 55 13.34 7.09 7.09
N THR A 56 13.86 7.79 8.11
CA THR A 56 14.29 9.18 7.99
C THR A 56 15.46 9.33 7.02
N GLU A 57 16.41 8.40 7.05
CA GLU A 57 17.56 8.39 6.14
C GLU A 57 17.16 8.08 4.71
N LEU A 58 16.26 7.11 4.50
CA LEU A 58 15.70 6.80 3.19
C LEU A 58 14.94 8.00 2.61
N ALA A 59 14.08 8.66 3.41
CA ALA A 59 13.35 9.84 2.97
C ALA A 59 14.30 10.94 2.46
N ARG A 60 15.39 11.21 3.20
CA ARG A 60 16.40 12.19 2.79
C ARG A 60 17.09 11.84 1.47
N HIS A 61 17.42 10.56 1.25
CA HIS A 61 18.01 10.13 -0.01
C HIS A 61 17.02 10.25 -1.18
N LEU A 62 15.75 9.89 -0.94
CA LEU A 62 14.69 9.99 -1.94
C LEU A 62 14.44 11.45 -2.35
N GLU A 63 14.43 12.40 -1.41
CA GLU A 63 14.25 13.83 -1.70
C GLU A 63 15.27 14.38 -2.72
N GLY A 64 16.48 13.82 -2.77
CA GLY A 64 17.52 14.21 -3.71
C GLY A 64 17.38 13.61 -5.12
N LEU A 65 16.42 12.70 -5.35
CA LEU A 65 16.25 12.05 -6.64
C LEU A 65 15.52 12.96 -7.65
N PRO A 66 15.88 12.86 -8.95
CA PRO A 66 15.25 13.64 -10.02
C PRO A 66 13.87 13.06 -10.38
N PHE A 67 12.90 13.25 -9.49
CA PHE A 67 11.52 12.80 -9.68
C PHE A 67 10.82 13.60 -10.78
N GLU A 68 10.29 12.89 -11.78
CA GLU A 68 9.55 13.49 -12.90
C GLU A 68 8.07 13.16 -12.82
N ALA A 69 7.20 14.08 -13.28
CA ALA A 69 5.77 13.80 -13.33
C ALA A 69 5.50 12.59 -14.24
N PHE A 70 4.68 11.66 -13.77
CA PHE A 70 4.29 10.53 -14.62
C PHE A 70 3.30 11.01 -15.68
N ASP A 71 3.75 11.04 -16.92
CA ASP A 71 2.89 11.26 -18.09
C ASP A 71 2.36 9.93 -18.61
N PHE A 72 1.05 9.86 -18.80
CA PHE A 72 0.39 8.79 -19.52
C PHE A 72 -0.38 9.35 -20.71
N HIS A 73 0.22 9.27 -21.90
CA HIS A 73 -0.38 9.73 -23.16
C HIS A 73 -0.89 11.19 -23.11
N GLY A 74 -0.10 12.10 -22.52
CA GLY A 74 -0.43 13.52 -22.37
C GLY A 74 -1.26 13.85 -21.13
N HIS A 75 -1.57 12.86 -20.29
CA HIS A 75 -2.21 13.07 -18.99
C HIS A 75 -1.18 12.96 -17.87
N LEU A 76 -0.88 14.09 -17.23
CA LEU A 76 -0.01 14.13 -16.05
C LEU A 76 -0.77 13.58 -14.82
N ALA A 77 -0.24 12.51 -14.24
CA ALA A 77 -0.76 11.95 -13.01
C ALA A 77 -0.28 12.76 -11.79
N ASN A 78 -1.04 12.71 -10.69
CA ASN A 78 -0.62 13.28 -9.40
C ASN A 78 0.40 12.39 -8.67
N ARG A 79 1.47 12.01 -9.38
CA ARG A 79 2.61 11.25 -8.86
C ARG A 79 3.85 11.61 -9.66
N ARG A 80 5.00 11.54 -8.98
CA ARG A 80 6.30 11.64 -9.64
C ARG A 80 7.01 10.29 -9.55
N VAL A 81 7.75 9.95 -10.60
CA VAL A 81 8.44 8.68 -10.74
C VAL A 81 9.90 8.90 -11.11
N VAL A 82 10.74 7.95 -10.72
CA VAL A 82 12.12 7.79 -11.18
C VAL A 82 12.34 6.30 -11.33
N GLY A 83 12.96 5.88 -12.44
CA GLY A 83 13.19 4.47 -12.75
C GLY A 83 14.68 4.14 -12.73
N PHE A 84 15.02 2.96 -12.20
CA PHE A 84 16.39 2.46 -12.12
C PHE A 84 16.49 1.02 -12.65
N GLY A 85 17.67 0.63 -13.14
CA GLY A 85 17.95 -0.66 -13.75
C GLY A 85 17.27 -0.80 -15.11
N LEU A 86 15.98 -1.16 -15.08
CA LEU A 86 15.15 -1.29 -16.27
C LEU A 86 13.88 -0.47 -16.07
N ARG A 87 13.46 0.27 -17.10
CA ARG A 87 12.22 1.04 -17.10
C ARG A 87 11.35 0.63 -18.26
N TYR A 88 10.04 0.63 -18.05
CA TYR A 88 9.08 0.45 -19.13
C TYR A 88 8.83 1.78 -19.84
N ASP A 89 9.09 1.80 -21.14
CA ASP A 89 8.72 2.87 -22.06
C ASP A 89 7.29 2.60 -22.55
N TYR A 90 6.34 3.43 -22.12
CA TYR A 90 4.93 3.27 -22.43
C TYR A 90 4.60 3.61 -23.88
N ASP A 91 5.34 4.52 -24.51
CA ASP A 91 5.14 4.92 -25.91
C ASP A 91 5.60 3.80 -26.86
N ARG A 92 6.74 3.17 -26.54
CA ARG A 92 7.33 2.10 -27.34
C ARG A 92 6.87 0.71 -26.94
N ARG A 93 6.19 0.58 -25.79
CA ARG A 93 5.79 -0.69 -25.15
C ARG A 93 6.96 -1.65 -24.95
N GLN A 94 8.11 -1.11 -24.54
CA GLN A 94 9.36 -1.86 -24.43
C GLN A 94 10.04 -1.59 -23.09
N VAL A 95 10.83 -2.57 -22.65
CA VAL A 95 11.74 -2.40 -21.52
C VAL A 95 13.02 -1.78 -22.05
N VAL A 96 13.42 -0.65 -21.47
CA VAL A 96 14.64 0.08 -21.80
C VAL A 96 15.56 0.13 -20.58
N GLU A 97 16.86 0.26 -20.82
CA GLU A 97 17.82 0.49 -19.75
C GLU A 97 17.55 1.84 -19.06
N ALA A 98 17.73 1.85 -17.76
CA ALA A 98 17.61 3.00 -16.89
C ALA A 98 18.91 3.18 -16.08
N PRO A 99 19.12 4.34 -15.43
CA PRO A 99 20.26 4.53 -14.54
C PRO A 99 20.39 3.40 -13.51
N PRO A 100 21.60 3.05 -13.06
CA PRO A 100 21.80 1.97 -12.10
C PRO A 100 21.02 2.21 -10.80
N ILE A 101 20.65 1.12 -10.12
CA ILE A 101 19.99 1.20 -8.81
C ILE A 101 20.96 1.85 -7.82
N PRO A 102 20.57 2.95 -7.14
CA PRO A 102 21.40 3.59 -6.13
C PRO A 102 21.75 2.65 -4.98
N ASP A 103 22.98 2.74 -4.48
CA ASP A 103 23.50 1.87 -3.42
C ASP A 103 22.64 1.87 -2.15
N PHE A 104 22.05 3.02 -1.80
CA PHE A 104 21.22 3.14 -0.61
C PHE A 104 19.95 2.26 -0.66
N LEU A 105 19.48 1.86 -1.84
CA LEU A 105 18.37 0.92 -2.00
C LEU A 105 18.82 -0.54 -1.92
N LEU A 106 20.09 -0.83 -2.13
CA LEU A 106 20.62 -2.21 -2.08
C LEU A 106 20.59 -2.74 -0.65
N SER A 107 20.95 -1.91 0.35
CA SER A 107 20.86 -2.28 1.76
C SER A 107 19.44 -2.66 2.18
N LEU A 108 18.40 -2.03 1.62
CA LEU A 108 17.00 -2.37 1.90
C LEU A 108 16.62 -3.70 1.24
N ARG A 109 17.07 -3.94 0.01
CA ARG A 109 16.85 -5.21 -0.71
C ARG A 109 17.47 -6.38 0.05
N ASP A 110 18.67 -6.21 0.58
CA ASP A 110 19.38 -7.29 1.28
C ASP A 110 18.70 -7.69 2.61
N LYS A 111 17.80 -6.85 3.16
CA LYS A 111 16.98 -7.20 4.33
C LYS A 111 15.78 -8.09 4.01
N ILE A 112 15.34 -8.11 2.75
CA ILE A 112 14.14 -8.84 2.30
C ILE A 112 14.45 -10.05 1.41
N ALA A 113 15.69 -10.16 0.93
CA ALA A 113 16.18 -11.25 0.08
C ALA A 113 16.54 -12.49 0.92
#